data_AF-A0A8J4U2Y6-F1
#
_entry.id   AF-A0A8J4U2Y6-F1
#
_cell.length_a   1.000
_cell.length_b   1.000
_cell.length_c   1.000
_cell.angle_alpha   90.00
_cell.angle_beta   90.00
_cell.angle_gamma   90.00
#
_symmetry.space_group_name_H-M   'P 1'
#
loop_
_entity.id
_entity.type
_entity.pdbx_description
1 polymer ?
#
loop_
_entity_poly.entity_id
_entity_poly.type
_entity_poly.pdbx_seq_one_letter_code
_entity_poly.pdbx_strand_id
1 'polypeptide(L)'
;SLGENKKVSTCYTLTVAWVILLCVLFLAALAVLWITFSTMTTENKQLQISNINLISQKDQLQISNNNLINQRNQLQISNNDLIKRKDQLEKENEGLQNKLTRIDAYTFLGWSYFNSSFYYISTNYKPWNDSRQDCLHMGADLVIINSMDEENFVDQQLRRGKDAWIGLHDDGSQKNTKEWKWVDGTPLTL
;
A
#
# COMPACT_ATOMS: atom_id res chain seq x y z
N SER A 1 -91.20 78.65 3.99
CA SER A 1 -90.97 77.19 3.98
C SER A 1 -90.04 76.68 2.88
N LEU A 2 -89.48 77.52 1.98
CA LEU A 2 -88.53 77.07 0.93
C LEU A 2 -87.05 77.00 1.38
N GLY A 3 -86.66 77.76 2.41
CA GLY A 3 -85.26 77.88 2.85
C GLY A 3 -84.76 76.75 3.78
N GLU A 4 -85.64 76.13 4.56
CA GLU A 4 -85.30 74.99 5.44
C GLU A 4 -85.12 73.70 4.64
N ASN A 5 -86.01 73.41 3.67
CA ASN A 5 -85.92 72.23 2.82
C ASN A 5 -84.64 72.19 1.97
N LYS A 6 -84.14 73.35 1.53
CA LYS A 6 -82.88 73.46 0.77
C LYS A 6 -81.66 73.16 1.67
N LYS A 7 -81.64 73.63 2.92
CA LYS A 7 -80.57 73.34 3.89
C LYS A 7 -80.53 71.86 4.31
N VAL A 8 -81.70 71.23 4.50
CA VAL A 8 -81.80 69.81 4.85
C VAL A 8 -81.32 68.90 3.71
N SER A 9 -81.69 69.22 2.46
CA SER A 9 -81.22 68.49 1.27
C SER A 9 -79.70 68.60 1.07
N THR A 10 -79.12 69.80 1.23
CA THR A 10 -77.66 70.00 1.12
C THR A 10 -76.89 69.28 2.23
N CYS A 11 -77.41 69.27 3.46
CA CYS A 11 -76.84 68.53 4.59
C CYS A 11 -76.82 67.00 4.33
N TYR A 12 -77.93 66.46 3.79
CA TYR A 12 -78.04 65.06 3.42
C TYR A 12 -77.08 64.66 2.28
N THR A 13 -76.90 65.50 1.27
CA THR A 13 -75.94 65.22 0.17
C THR A 13 -74.49 65.22 0.64
N LEU A 14 -74.15 66.06 1.63
CA LEU A 14 -72.81 66.11 2.23
C LEU A 14 -72.51 64.84 3.04
N THR A 15 -73.43 64.39 3.89
CA THR A 15 -73.22 63.18 4.71
C THR A 15 -73.11 61.92 3.86
N VAL A 16 -73.91 61.79 2.80
CA VAL A 16 -73.81 60.67 1.85
C VAL A 16 -72.47 60.68 1.11
N ALA A 17 -71.99 61.83 0.64
CA ALA A 17 -70.69 61.94 0.00
C ALA A 17 -69.54 61.54 0.95
N TRP A 18 -69.62 61.92 2.22
CA TRP A 18 -68.69 61.51 3.27
C TRP A 18 -68.70 60.00 3.53
N VAL A 19 -69.89 59.39 3.62
CA VAL A 19 -70.00 57.93 3.83
C VAL A 19 -69.43 57.16 2.64
N ILE A 20 -69.72 57.60 1.40
CA ILE A 20 -69.15 56.99 0.19
C ILE A 20 -67.63 57.10 0.19
N LEU A 21 -67.09 58.28 0.53
CA LEU A 21 -65.65 58.48 0.62
C LEU A 21 -65.01 57.54 1.67
N LEU A 22 -65.62 57.42 2.85
CA LEU A 22 -65.16 56.50 3.89
C LEU A 22 -65.22 55.04 3.42
N CYS A 23 -66.29 54.63 2.73
CA CYS A 23 -66.40 53.30 2.16
C CYS A 23 -65.30 53.03 1.12
N VAL A 24 -65.02 54.00 0.23
CA VAL A 24 -63.96 53.86 -0.78
C VAL A 24 -62.59 53.75 -0.12
N LEU A 25 -62.30 54.58 0.88
CA LEU A 25 -61.04 54.51 1.64
C LEU A 25 -60.89 53.18 2.38
N PHE A 26 -61.96 52.70 2.99
CA PHE A 26 -61.97 51.42 3.69
C PHE A 26 -61.73 50.24 2.74
N LEU A 27 -62.42 50.22 1.59
CA LEU A 27 -62.22 49.19 0.56
C LEU A 27 -60.79 49.21 -0.01
N ALA A 28 -60.22 50.40 -0.24
CA ALA A 28 -58.84 50.53 -0.67
C ALA A 28 -57.85 49.96 0.36
N ALA A 29 -58.06 50.24 1.65
CA ALA A 29 -57.24 49.68 2.73
C ALA A 29 -57.33 48.14 2.79
N LEU A 30 -58.53 47.57 2.62
CA LEU A 30 -58.71 46.12 2.56
C LEU A 30 -58.02 45.48 1.36
N ALA A 31 -58.06 46.12 0.19
CA ALA A 31 -57.38 45.64 -1.01
C ALA A 31 -55.86 45.64 -0.81
N VAL A 32 -55.29 46.71 -0.25
CA VAL A 32 -53.85 46.79 0.08
C VAL A 32 -53.46 45.72 1.11
N LEU A 33 -54.28 45.52 2.15
CA LEU A 33 -54.03 44.49 3.15
C LEU A 33 -54.03 43.09 2.54
N TRP A 34 -54.99 42.79 1.66
CA TRP A 34 -55.06 41.49 0.99
C TRP A 34 -53.87 41.25 0.06
N ILE A 35 -53.47 42.25 -0.73
CA ILE A 35 -52.30 42.18 -1.62
C ILE A 35 -51.04 41.91 -0.77
N THR A 36 -50.78 42.73 0.24
CA THR A 36 -49.60 42.57 1.11
C THR A 36 -49.60 41.21 1.81
N PHE A 37 -50.74 40.72 2.30
CA PHE A 37 -50.87 39.38 2.87
C PHE A 37 -50.54 38.26 1.86
N SER A 38 -51.01 38.38 0.62
CA SER A 38 -50.74 37.41 -0.45
C SER A 38 -49.25 37.36 -0.84
N THR A 39 -48.61 38.53 -0.92
CA THR A 39 -47.17 38.66 -1.21
C THR A 39 -46.35 38.03 -0.08
N MET A 40 -46.63 38.39 1.17
CA MET A 40 -45.98 37.82 2.36
C MET A 40 -46.14 36.30 2.43
N THR A 41 -47.32 35.77 2.09
CA THR A 41 -47.56 34.32 2.04
C THR A 41 -46.69 33.64 0.98
N THR A 42 -46.49 34.29 -0.17
CA THR A 42 -45.67 33.75 -1.27
C THR A 42 -44.19 33.75 -0.90
N GLU A 43 -43.69 34.85 -0.36
CA GLU A 43 -42.30 34.97 0.09
C GLU A 43 -41.96 33.93 1.16
N ASN A 44 -42.85 33.74 2.15
CA ASN A 44 -42.67 32.70 3.17
C ASN A 44 -42.60 31.28 2.58
N LYS A 45 -43.43 30.97 1.57
CA LYS A 45 -43.37 29.68 0.87
C LYS A 45 -42.04 29.50 0.12
N GLN A 46 -41.57 30.55 -0.56
CA GLN A 46 -40.28 30.53 -1.26
C GLN A 46 -39.12 30.32 -0.27
N LEU A 47 -39.14 31.02 0.87
CA LEU A 47 -38.16 30.84 1.94
C LEU A 47 -38.19 29.41 2.50
N GLN A 48 -39.37 28.81 2.69
CA GLN A 48 -39.48 27.41 3.13
C GLN A 48 -38.88 26.43 2.12
N ILE A 49 -39.17 26.59 0.83
CA ILE A 49 -38.60 25.75 -0.23
C ILE A 49 -37.09 25.89 -0.27
N SER A 50 -36.59 27.13 -0.19
CA SER A 50 -35.15 27.41 -0.14
C SER A 50 -34.49 26.73 1.06
N ASN A 51 -35.09 26.82 2.24
CA ASN A 51 -34.60 26.16 3.45
C ASN A 51 -34.55 24.63 3.31
N ILE A 52 -35.61 24.01 2.75
CA ILE A 52 -35.63 22.56 2.49
C ILE A 52 -34.52 22.16 1.52
N ASN A 53 -34.33 22.93 0.44
CA ASN A 53 -33.26 22.69 -0.52
C ASN A 53 -31.87 22.80 0.11
N LEU A 54 -31.64 23.81 0.95
CA LEU A 54 -30.38 23.98 1.67
C LEU A 54 -30.10 22.82 2.65
N ILE A 55 -31.12 22.31 3.35
CA ILE A 55 -31.00 21.13 4.20
C ILE A 55 -30.58 19.91 3.36
N SER A 56 -31.22 19.70 2.21
CA SER A 56 -30.87 18.59 1.32
C SER A 56 -29.44 18.69 0.79
N GLN A 57 -29.00 19.88 0.38
CA GLN A 57 -27.61 20.10 -0.05
C GLN A 57 -26.62 19.83 1.08
N LYS A 58 -26.93 20.27 2.31
CA LYS A 58 -26.11 19.99 3.50
C LYS A 58 -25.99 18.49 3.75
N ASP A 59 -27.08 17.74 3.65
CA ASP A 59 -27.09 16.30 3.85
C ASP A 59 -26.25 15.58 2.79
N GLN A 60 -26.37 15.99 1.52
CA GLN A 60 -25.54 15.46 0.43
C GLN A 60 -24.04 15.71 0.66
N LEU A 61 -23.68 16.93 1.08
CA LEU A 61 -22.30 17.27 1.42
C LEU A 61 -21.79 16.42 2.61
N GLN A 62 -22.63 16.17 3.61
CA GLN A 62 -22.28 15.33 4.75
C GLN A 62 -22.01 13.88 4.33
N ILE A 63 -22.83 13.31 3.43
CA ILE A 63 -22.61 11.97 2.87
C ILE A 63 -21.30 11.92 2.09
N SER A 64 -21.07 12.91 1.22
CA SER A 64 -19.83 13.01 0.44
C SER A 64 -18.60 13.10 1.34
N ASN A 65 -18.65 13.92 2.40
CA ASN A 65 -17.56 14.06 3.36
C ASN A 65 -17.28 12.74 4.10
N ASN A 66 -18.31 12.02 4.53
CA ASN A 66 -18.15 10.71 5.17
C ASN A 66 -17.51 9.69 4.22
N ASN A 67 -17.89 9.69 2.94
CA ASN A 67 -17.27 8.83 1.93
C ASN A 67 -15.77 9.16 1.77
N LEU A 68 -15.42 10.45 1.65
CA LEU A 68 -14.03 10.90 1.56
C LEU A 68 -13.20 10.50 2.80
N ILE A 69 -13.77 10.59 4.00
CA ILE A 69 -13.12 10.13 5.24
C ILE A 69 -12.86 8.62 5.16
N ASN A 70 -13.83 7.83 4.70
CA ASN A 70 -13.66 6.39 4.55
C ASN A 70 -12.57 6.04 3.53
N GLN A 71 -12.56 6.71 2.37
CA GLN A 71 -11.51 6.55 1.36
C GLN A 71 -10.12 6.91 1.91
N ARG A 72 -10.03 8.02 2.65
CA ARG A 72 -8.79 8.44 3.32
C ARG A 72 -8.31 7.36 4.29
N ASN A 73 -9.19 6.80 5.12
CA ASN A 73 -8.84 5.76 6.07
C ASN A 73 -8.36 4.48 5.37
N GLN A 74 -9.02 4.09 4.29
CA GLN A 74 -8.58 2.94 3.47
C GLN A 74 -7.20 3.17 2.85
N LEU A 75 -6.97 4.34 2.27
CA LEU A 75 -5.66 4.71 1.73
C LEU A 75 -4.58 4.73 2.80
N GLN A 76 -4.89 5.21 4.01
CA GLN A 76 -3.97 5.23 5.13
C GLN A 76 -3.57 3.81 5.56
N ILE A 77 -4.51 2.88 5.61
CA ILE A 77 -4.23 1.45 5.91
C ILE A 77 -3.33 0.85 4.83
N SER A 78 -3.67 1.05 3.56
CA SER A 78 -2.87 0.54 2.45
C SER A 78 -1.46 1.11 2.46
N ASN A 79 -1.29 2.41 2.73
CA ASN A 79 0.01 3.05 2.82
C ASN A 79 0.87 2.48 3.96
N ASN A 80 0.26 2.21 5.12
CA ASN A 80 0.96 1.58 6.24
C ASN A 80 1.42 0.16 5.92
N ASP A 81 0.61 -0.63 5.19
CA ASP A 81 1.01 -1.97 4.72
C ASP A 81 2.19 -1.88 3.73
N LEU A 82 2.15 -0.91 2.81
CA LEU A 82 3.25 -0.67 1.86
C LEU A 82 4.56 -0.29 2.56
N ILE A 83 4.49 0.57 3.59
CA ILE A 83 5.66 0.93 4.41
C ILE A 83 6.25 -0.33 5.06
N LYS A 84 5.40 -1.18 5.65
CA LYS A 84 5.88 -2.43 6.27
C LYS A 84 6.56 -3.36 5.27
N ARG A 85 6.02 -3.50 4.05
CA ARG A 85 6.64 -4.31 2.99
C ARG A 85 7.96 -3.71 2.52
N LYS A 86 8.02 -2.39 2.38
CA LYS A 86 9.25 -1.66 2.05
C LYS A 86 10.35 -1.95 3.08
N ASP A 87 10.05 -1.84 4.38
CA ASP A 87 11.01 -2.13 5.46
C ASP A 87 11.50 -3.59 5.43
N GLN A 88 10.62 -4.53 5.08
CA GLN A 88 10.99 -5.94 4.95
C GLN A 88 11.93 -6.17 3.77
N LEU A 89 11.64 -5.57 2.62
CA LEU A 89 12.48 -5.65 1.42
C LEU A 89 13.84 -4.99 1.64
N GLU A 90 13.90 -3.88 2.38
CA GLU A 90 15.17 -3.22 2.72
C GLU A 90 16.07 -4.13 3.56
N LYS A 91 15.52 -4.81 4.57
CA LYS A 91 16.27 -5.79 5.38
C LYS A 91 16.75 -6.99 4.58
N GLU A 92 15.90 -7.52 3.70
CA GLU A 92 16.30 -8.61 2.81
C GLU A 92 17.44 -8.19 1.89
N ASN A 93 17.34 -6.99 1.31
CA ASN A 93 18.37 -6.44 0.45
C ASN A 93 19.69 -6.25 1.22
N GLU A 94 19.67 -5.70 2.43
CA GLU A 94 20.87 -5.61 3.29
C GLU A 94 21.49 -7.01 3.55
N GLY A 95 20.65 -8.01 3.82
CA GLY A 95 21.10 -9.39 4.00
C GLY A 95 21.74 -9.98 2.73
N LEU A 96 21.17 -9.70 1.56
CA LEU A 96 21.74 -10.12 0.27
C LEU A 96 23.05 -9.40 -0.04
N GLN A 97 23.15 -8.10 0.25
CA GLN A 97 24.38 -7.32 0.09
C GLN A 97 25.50 -7.88 0.96
N ASN A 98 25.20 -8.28 2.20
CA ASN A 98 26.19 -8.94 3.07
C ASN A 98 26.67 -10.27 2.47
N LYS A 99 25.75 -11.12 1.98
CA LYS A 99 26.10 -12.38 1.31
C LYS A 99 26.98 -12.14 0.08
N LEU A 100 26.65 -11.15 -0.74
CA LEU A 100 27.42 -10.78 -1.92
C LEU A 100 28.83 -10.34 -1.52
N THR A 101 28.95 -9.46 -0.51
CA THR A 101 30.25 -9.01 0.01
C THR A 101 31.11 -10.18 0.48
N ARG A 102 30.52 -11.19 1.12
CA ARG A 102 31.25 -12.41 1.51
C ARG A 102 31.73 -13.19 0.30
N ILE A 103 30.88 -13.37 -0.71
CA ILE A 103 31.26 -14.05 -1.96
C ILE A 103 32.40 -13.30 -2.64
N ASP A 104 32.32 -11.97 -2.73
CA ASP A 104 33.35 -11.12 -3.31
C ASP A 104 34.69 -11.25 -2.55
N ALA A 105 34.65 -11.32 -1.22
CA ALA A 105 35.85 -11.51 -0.40
C ALA A 105 36.53 -12.86 -0.67
N TYR A 106 35.78 -13.96 -0.73
CA TYR A 106 36.32 -15.29 -1.02
C TYR A 106 36.83 -15.41 -2.47
N THR A 107 36.10 -14.84 -3.43
CA THR A 107 36.51 -14.84 -4.84
C THR A 107 37.78 -14.03 -5.07
N PHE A 108 37.96 -12.91 -4.37
CA PHE A 108 39.23 -12.16 -4.38
C PHE A 108 40.41 -12.98 -3.83
N LEU A 109 40.15 -13.90 -2.89
CA LEU A 109 41.14 -14.84 -2.36
C LEU A 109 41.36 -16.09 -3.24
N GLY A 110 40.71 -16.14 -4.43
CA GLY A 110 40.86 -17.24 -5.37
C GLY A 110 39.97 -18.45 -5.11
N TRP A 111 38.94 -18.31 -4.26
CA TRP A 111 37.91 -19.33 -4.09
C TRP A 111 36.81 -19.17 -5.16
N SER A 112 36.23 -20.27 -5.60
CA SER A 112 35.08 -20.26 -6.51
C SER A 112 33.80 -20.60 -5.73
N TYR A 113 32.71 -19.89 -5.98
CA TYR A 113 31.41 -20.16 -5.34
C TYR A 113 30.50 -20.93 -6.30
N PHE A 114 29.92 -22.03 -5.83
CA PHE A 114 28.95 -22.84 -6.59
C PHE A 114 27.97 -23.52 -5.64
N ASN A 115 26.68 -23.50 -5.99
CA ASN A 115 25.60 -24.18 -5.25
C ASN A 115 25.67 -24.06 -3.70
N SER A 116 25.89 -22.84 -3.18
CA SER A 116 25.99 -22.55 -1.74
C SER A 116 27.26 -23.02 -1.02
N SER A 117 28.27 -23.46 -1.77
CA SER A 117 29.57 -23.87 -1.26
C SER A 117 30.71 -23.07 -1.89
N PHE A 118 31.82 -22.93 -1.16
CA PHE A 118 33.06 -22.35 -1.67
C PHE A 118 34.08 -23.45 -1.93
N TYR A 119 34.78 -23.35 -3.06
CA TYR A 119 35.74 -24.34 -3.55
C TYR A 119 37.09 -23.67 -3.76
N TYR A 120 38.16 -24.35 -3.40
CA TYR A 120 39.52 -23.88 -3.59
C TYR A 120 40.38 -25.00 -4.15
N ILE A 121 41.11 -24.70 -5.22
CA ILE A 121 42.05 -25.64 -5.85
C ILE A 121 43.45 -25.26 -5.40
N SER A 122 44.10 -26.16 -4.66
CA SER A 122 45.47 -25.95 -4.22
C SER A 122 46.43 -25.87 -5.41
N THR A 123 47.47 -25.02 -5.29
CA THR A 123 48.47 -24.86 -6.35
C THR A 123 49.58 -25.91 -6.28
N ASN A 124 49.77 -26.52 -5.11
CA ASN A 124 50.86 -27.45 -4.82
C ASN A 124 50.31 -28.85 -4.59
N TYR A 125 50.97 -29.85 -5.17
CA TYR A 125 50.66 -31.26 -4.91
C TYR A 125 51.10 -31.66 -3.49
N LYS A 126 50.23 -32.40 -2.81
CA LYS A 126 50.49 -33.06 -1.53
C LYS A 126 49.83 -34.45 -1.52
N PRO A 127 50.29 -35.40 -0.68
CA PRO A 127 49.56 -36.65 -0.42
C PRO A 127 48.13 -36.37 0.09
N TRP A 128 47.21 -37.33 -0.06
CA TRP A 128 45.80 -37.16 0.30
C TRP A 128 45.61 -36.71 1.78
N ASN A 129 46.28 -37.38 2.72
CA ASN A 129 46.20 -37.02 4.15
C ASN A 129 46.67 -35.58 4.42
N ASP A 130 47.80 -35.16 3.82
CA ASP A 130 48.34 -33.83 4.00
C ASP A 130 47.47 -32.76 3.32
N SER A 131 46.87 -33.11 2.17
CA SER A 131 45.92 -32.24 1.46
C SER A 131 44.66 -32.01 2.29
N ARG A 132 44.14 -33.06 2.94
CA ARG A 132 43.00 -32.94 3.86
C ARG A 132 43.34 -32.06 5.06
N GLN A 133 44.51 -32.24 5.66
CA GLN A 133 44.96 -31.40 6.78
C GLN A 133 45.08 -29.93 6.38
N ASP A 134 45.58 -29.62 5.18
CA ASP A 134 45.57 -28.26 4.65
C ASP A 134 44.15 -27.69 4.51
N CYS A 135 43.22 -28.46 3.95
CA CYS A 135 41.80 -28.05 3.86
C CYS A 135 41.23 -27.73 5.24
N LEU A 136 41.45 -28.60 6.23
CA LEU A 136 41.00 -28.42 7.61
C LEU A 136 41.61 -27.18 8.27
N HIS A 137 42.89 -26.90 8.05
CA HIS A 137 43.54 -25.68 8.53
C HIS A 137 42.95 -24.39 7.93
N MET A 138 42.39 -24.46 6.72
CA MET A 138 41.66 -23.36 6.09
C MET A 138 40.17 -23.30 6.51
N GLY A 139 39.71 -24.19 7.40
CA GLY A 139 38.32 -24.28 7.83
C GLY A 139 37.39 -24.93 6.80
N ALA A 140 37.94 -25.73 5.89
CA ALA A 140 37.23 -26.51 4.87
C ALA A 140 37.54 -28.02 5.02
N ASP A 141 37.05 -28.85 4.10
CA ASP A 141 37.49 -30.25 3.96
C ASP A 141 37.63 -30.55 2.45
N LEU A 142 38.19 -31.70 2.09
CA LEU A 142 38.25 -32.13 0.69
C LEU A 142 36.83 -32.29 0.11
N VAL A 143 36.68 -31.94 -1.17
CA VAL A 143 35.35 -31.86 -1.81
C VAL A 143 34.64 -33.21 -1.86
N ILE A 144 33.35 -33.20 -1.50
CA ILE A 144 32.41 -34.30 -1.68
C ILE A 144 31.57 -33.96 -2.91
N ILE A 145 31.52 -34.86 -3.89
CA ILE A 145 30.74 -34.64 -5.11
C ILE A 145 29.38 -35.29 -4.94
N ASN A 146 28.33 -34.46 -4.85
CA ASN A 146 26.96 -34.90 -4.59
C ASN A 146 26.04 -34.86 -5.82
N SER A 147 26.51 -34.30 -6.94
CA SER A 147 25.72 -34.17 -8.16
C SER A 147 26.59 -34.08 -9.40
N MET A 148 26.02 -34.45 -10.55
CA MET A 148 26.65 -34.30 -11.86
C MET A 148 27.00 -32.83 -12.16
N ASP A 149 26.18 -31.87 -11.69
CA ASP A 149 26.46 -30.44 -11.88
C ASP A 149 27.67 -29.99 -11.06
N GLU A 150 27.84 -30.51 -9.84
CA GLU A 150 29.01 -30.26 -9.01
C GLU A 150 30.28 -30.90 -9.60
N GLU A 151 30.16 -32.12 -10.13
CA GLU A 151 31.25 -32.80 -10.84
C GLU A 151 31.71 -31.97 -12.05
N ASN A 152 30.77 -31.56 -12.91
CA ASN A 152 31.04 -30.72 -14.08
C ASN A 152 31.66 -29.37 -13.68
N PHE A 153 31.19 -28.76 -12.59
CA PHE A 153 31.76 -27.52 -12.08
C PHE A 153 33.21 -27.72 -11.65
N VAL A 154 33.50 -28.74 -10.83
CA VAL A 154 34.86 -29.03 -10.35
C VAL A 154 35.80 -29.36 -11.52
N ASP A 155 35.37 -30.17 -12.48
CA ASP A 155 36.14 -30.51 -13.68
C ASP A 155 36.49 -29.26 -14.52
N GLN A 156 35.54 -28.33 -14.69
CA GLN A 156 35.80 -27.07 -15.39
C GLN A 156 36.80 -26.16 -14.66
N GLN A 157 36.81 -26.18 -13.32
CA GLN A 157 37.77 -25.40 -12.53
C GLN A 157 39.18 -26.00 -12.62
N LEU A 158 39.29 -27.30 -12.82
CA LEU A 158 40.57 -27.97 -13.07
C LEU A 158 41.07 -27.60 -14.48
N ARG A 159 42.17 -26.85 -14.54
CA ARG A 159 42.82 -26.54 -15.83
C ARG A 159 43.13 -27.85 -16.56
N ARG A 160 42.79 -27.94 -17.84
CA ARG A 160 43.02 -29.12 -18.71
C ARG A 160 44.35 -29.83 -18.38
N GLY A 161 44.25 -31.07 -17.90
CA GLY A 161 45.38 -31.94 -17.59
C GLY A 161 45.93 -31.84 -16.16
N LYS A 162 45.17 -31.28 -15.21
CA LYS A 162 45.51 -31.30 -13.78
C LYS A 162 44.57 -32.20 -13.01
N ASP A 163 45.16 -33.05 -12.16
CA ASP A 163 44.42 -33.85 -11.18
C ASP A 163 44.43 -33.17 -9.81
N ALA A 164 43.36 -33.35 -9.04
CA ALA A 164 43.26 -32.89 -7.66
C ALA A 164 42.70 -33.99 -6.77
N TRP A 165 43.11 -34.01 -5.50
CA TRP A 165 42.51 -34.89 -4.52
C TRP A 165 41.09 -34.43 -4.19
N ILE A 166 40.17 -35.38 -4.13
CA ILE A 166 38.80 -35.20 -3.64
C ILE A 166 38.64 -35.94 -2.31
N GLY A 167 37.51 -35.72 -1.64
CA GLY A 167 37.21 -36.29 -0.32
C GLY A 167 36.91 -37.78 -0.32
N LEU A 168 37.00 -38.47 -1.46
CA LEU A 168 36.78 -39.90 -1.56
C LEU A 168 38.02 -40.67 -1.11
N HIS A 169 37.89 -41.56 -0.13
CA HIS A 169 38.98 -42.39 0.36
C HIS A 169 38.52 -43.83 0.66
N ASP A 170 39.48 -44.75 0.67
CA ASP A 170 39.26 -46.13 1.12
C ASP A 170 39.28 -46.15 2.66
N ASP A 171 38.23 -46.68 3.28
CA ASP A 171 38.10 -46.77 4.74
C ASP A 171 39.12 -47.74 5.38
N GLY A 172 39.75 -48.62 4.59
CA GLY A 172 40.83 -49.50 5.05
C GLY A 172 40.45 -50.45 6.20
N SER A 173 39.19 -50.46 6.60
CA SER A 173 38.64 -51.21 7.73
C SER A 173 38.57 -52.71 7.45
N GLN A 174 38.59 -53.12 6.18
CA GLN A 174 38.69 -54.51 5.77
C GLN A 174 39.88 -54.70 4.82
N LYS A 175 40.86 -55.52 5.25
CA LYS A 175 42.10 -55.81 4.49
C LYS A 175 41.89 -56.35 3.06
N ASN A 176 40.67 -56.75 2.70
CA ASN A 176 40.34 -57.41 1.43
C ASN A 176 39.12 -56.82 0.69
N THR A 177 38.56 -55.69 1.14
CA THR A 177 37.33 -55.10 0.59
C THR A 177 37.48 -53.58 0.58
N LYS A 178 37.55 -52.99 -0.61
CA LYS A 178 37.61 -51.54 -0.77
C LYS A 178 36.22 -50.96 -0.53
N GLU A 179 36.02 -50.35 0.63
CA GLU A 179 34.82 -49.57 0.93
C GLU A 179 35.17 -48.09 0.75
N TRP A 180 34.71 -47.49 -0.34
CA TRP A 180 34.90 -46.07 -0.58
C TRP A 180 33.94 -45.25 0.27
N LYS A 181 34.48 -44.31 1.04
CA LYS A 181 33.74 -43.37 1.87
C LYS A 181 34.22 -41.95 1.60
N TRP A 182 33.31 -41.02 1.76
CA TRP A 182 33.61 -39.60 1.75
C TRP A 182 34.19 -39.17 3.10
N VAL A 183 34.87 -38.03 3.12
CA VAL A 183 35.47 -37.43 4.33
C VAL A 183 34.48 -37.18 5.48
N ASP A 184 33.18 -37.12 5.19
CA ASP A 184 32.09 -37.00 6.16
C ASP A 184 31.56 -38.36 6.70
N GLY A 185 32.12 -39.47 6.20
CA GLY A 185 31.75 -40.84 6.56
C GLY A 185 30.62 -41.45 5.74
N THR A 186 30.02 -40.72 4.80
CA THR A 186 28.98 -41.26 3.92
C THR A 186 29.59 -42.23 2.88
N PRO A 187 28.87 -43.32 2.52
CA PRO A 187 29.36 -44.24 1.49
C PRO A 187 29.23 -43.63 0.09
N LEU A 188 30.07 -44.07 -0.84
CA LEU A 188 29.91 -43.72 -2.25
C LEU A 188 28.58 -44.31 -2.79
N THR A 189 27.65 -43.44 -3.16
CA THR A 189 26.42 -43.80 -3.88
C THR A 189 26.63 -43.61 -5.38
N LEU A 190 26.38 -44.67 -6.16
CA LEU A 190 26.41 -44.66 -7.64
C LEU A 190 25.09 -44.14 -8.22
#